data_AF-A0A437MFA2-F1
#
_entry.id   AF-A0A437MFA2-F1
#
_cell.length_a   1.000
_cell.length_b   1.000
_cell.length_c   1.000
_cell.angle_alpha   90.00
_cell.angle_beta   90.00
_cell.angle_gamma   90.00
#
_symmetry.space_group_name_H-M   'P 1'
#
loop_
_entity.id
_entity.type
_entity.pdbx_description
1 polymer ?
#
loop_
_entity_poly.entity_id
_entity_poly.type
_entity_poly.pdbx_seq_one_letter_code
_entity_poly.pdbx_strand_id
1 'polypeptide(L)'
;MSVLLLAGCSAQLSPGRLVGDITGSSLENRLPPPGLDRPLPNLGTVPERPARPDPAYRSSLEASLRADRSSSAEPLPARTGAAATFPTEAPGRPPIPGAPPPPPALARAEPVPWVAPGIPLQPGVVSPGETAPPAPGAVPSLPTPDMLGPPTAPPPVPSLRQP
;
A
#
# COMPACT_ATOMS: atom_id res chain seq x y z
N MET A 1 -25.49 54.47 11.58
CA MET A 1 -24.32 53.83 12.19
C MET A 1 -24.81 52.94 13.30
N SER A 2 -24.86 51.63 13.07
CA SER A 2 -25.21 50.63 14.08
C SER A 2 -24.14 49.56 14.05
N VAL A 3 -23.24 49.62 15.02
CA VAL A 3 -22.24 48.60 15.32
C VAL A 3 -22.90 47.64 16.31
N LEU A 4 -23.21 46.42 15.88
CA LEU A 4 -23.55 45.32 16.78
C LEU A 4 -22.31 44.44 16.92
N LEU A 5 -21.75 44.48 18.11
CA LEU A 5 -20.49 43.89 18.52
C LEU A 5 -20.51 42.35 18.43
N LEU A 6 -19.46 41.80 17.85
CA LEU A 6 -19.04 40.41 18.02
C LEU A 6 -18.79 40.13 19.51
N ALA A 7 -19.77 39.55 20.20
CA ALA A 7 -19.56 38.95 21.51
C ALA A 7 -18.90 37.59 21.32
N GLY A 8 -17.57 37.55 21.51
CA GLY A 8 -16.78 36.33 21.51
C GLY A 8 -17.27 35.34 22.58
N CYS A 9 -17.43 34.09 22.16
CA CYS A 9 -17.74 32.97 23.03
C CYS A 9 -16.51 32.60 23.86
N SER A 10 -16.27 33.27 24.99
CA SER A 10 -15.28 32.84 25.98
C SER A 10 -15.95 31.86 26.95
N ALA A 11 -15.95 30.56 26.61
CA ALA A 11 -16.23 29.53 27.59
C ALA A 11 -15.09 29.55 28.62
N GLN A 12 -15.32 30.19 29.76
CA GLN A 12 -14.39 30.27 30.87
C GLN A 12 -14.14 28.85 31.41
N LEU A 13 -13.07 28.21 30.97
CA LEU A 13 -12.71 26.86 31.39
C LEU A 13 -12.29 26.91 32.86
N SER A 14 -13.20 26.56 33.77
CA SER A 14 -12.88 26.49 35.20
C SER A 14 -12.03 25.23 35.46
N PRO A 15 -10.79 25.35 35.95
CA PRO A 15 -9.91 24.20 36.17
C PRO A 15 -10.54 23.13 37.08
N GLY A 16 -11.31 23.54 38.09
CA GLY A 16 -12.01 22.60 38.98
C GLY A 16 -13.14 21.82 38.28
N ARG A 17 -13.86 22.44 37.33
CA ARG A 17 -14.86 21.76 36.51
C ARG A 17 -14.20 20.75 35.57
N LEU A 18 -13.10 21.15 34.92
CA LEU A 18 -12.34 20.27 34.04
C LEU A 18 -11.80 19.05 34.79
N VAL A 19 -11.21 19.26 35.98
CA VAL A 19 -10.76 18.15 36.83
C VAL A 19 -11.93 17.25 37.21
N GLY A 20 -13.07 17.82 37.61
CA GLY A 20 -14.26 17.03 37.94
C GLY A 20 -14.82 16.22 36.76
N ASP A 21 -14.76 16.75 35.55
CA ASP A 21 -15.17 16.04 34.33
C ASP A 21 -14.18 14.92 33.95
N ILE A 22 -12.88 15.13 34.18
CA ILE A 22 -11.83 14.12 33.93
C ILE A 22 -11.89 12.98 34.96
N THR A 23 -12.08 13.32 36.25
CA THR A 23 -12.16 12.32 37.32
C THR A 23 -13.55 11.68 37.42
N GLY A 24 -14.52 12.17 36.65
CA GLY A 24 -15.89 11.64 36.60
C GLY A 24 -16.77 12.07 37.77
N SER A 25 -16.38 13.08 38.56
CA SER A 25 -17.19 13.50 39.71
C SER A 25 -18.51 14.17 39.32
N SER A 26 -18.56 14.79 38.14
CA SER A 26 -19.82 15.27 37.56
C SER A 26 -20.77 14.14 37.13
N LEU A 27 -20.32 12.88 37.14
CA LEU A 27 -21.05 11.70 36.70
C LEU A 27 -21.43 10.75 37.86
N GLU A 28 -21.08 11.07 39.12
CA GLU A 28 -21.28 10.20 40.30
C GLU A 28 -22.73 9.77 40.55
N ASN A 29 -23.72 10.56 40.12
CA ASN A 29 -25.13 10.22 40.26
C ASN A 29 -25.75 9.57 39.01
N ARG A 30 -24.94 9.25 38.00
CA ARG A 30 -25.41 8.60 36.77
C ARG A 30 -25.24 7.10 36.88
N LEU A 31 -26.19 6.37 36.30
CA LEU A 31 -26.05 4.93 36.15
C LEU A 31 -24.80 4.64 35.28
N PRO A 32 -23.96 3.66 35.65
CA PRO A 32 -22.80 3.30 34.84
C PRO A 32 -23.25 2.92 33.41
N PRO A 33 -22.44 3.26 32.39
CA PRO A 33 -22.76 2.88 31.02
C PRO A 33 -22.77 1.35 30.89
N PRO A 34 -23.67 0.79 30.06
CA PRO A 34 -23.80 -0.65 29.91
C PRO A 34 -22.48 -1.26 29.42
N GLY A 35 -22.01 -2.29 30.12
CA GLY A 35 -20.77 -3.01 29.77
C GLY A 35 -19.50 -2.52 30.48
N LEU A 36 -19.59 -1.48 31.33
CA LEU A 36 -18.47 -1.06 32.19
C LEU A 36 -18.14 -2.10 33.28
N ASP A 37 -19.12 -2.91 33.67
CA ASP A 37 -18.96 -4.01 34.62
C ASP A 37 -18.28 -5.25 33.99
N ARG A 38 -18.10 -5.25 32.65
CA ARG A 38 -17.45 -6.36 31.97
C ARG A 38 -15.93 -6.17 32.10
N PRO A 39 -15.19 -7.24 32.43
CA PRO A 39 -13.74 -7.17 32.37
C PRO A 39 -13.34 -6.80 30.94
N LEU A 40 -12.62 -5.67 30.78
CA LEU A 40 -12.01 -5.31 29.51
C LEU A 40 -11.05 -6.42 29.10
N PRO A 41 -10.95 -6.77 27.81
CA PRO A 41 -9.89 -7.65 27.35
C PRO A 41 -8.55 -7.03 27.77
N ASN A 42 -7.88 -7.65 28.74
CA ASN A 42 -6.63 -7.13 29.24
C ASN A 42 -5.53 -7.38 28.19
N LEU A 43 -4.60 -6.44 28.06
CA LEU A 43 -3.39 -6.65 27.24
C LEU A 43 -2.44 -7.69 27.88
N GLY A 44 -2.76 -8.17 29.09
CA GLY A 44 -2.00 -9.17 29.83
C GLY A 44 -2.27 -10.61 29.39
N THR A 45 -3.35 -10.87 28.66
CA THR A 45 -3.67 -12.21 28.15
C THR A 45 -3.22 -12.30 26.70
N VAL A 46 -1.92 -12.54 26.53
CA VAL A 46 -1.36 -12.85 25.21
C VAL A 46 -1.67 -14.33 24.91
N PRO A 47 -2.33 -14.64 23.78
CA PRO A 47 -2.56 -16.04 23.40
C PRO A 47 -1.22 -16.76 23.22
N GLU A 48 -1.20 -18.06 23.52
CA GLU A 48 0.01 -18.86 23.36
C GLU A 48 0.54 -18.80 21.93
N ARG A 49 1.87 -18.76 21.81
CA ARG A 49 2.50 -18.79 20.50
C ARG A 49 2.19 -20.13 19.83
N PRO A 50 1.76 -20.14 18.56
CA PRO A 50 1.61 -21.37 17.80
C PRO A 50 2.88 -22.21 17.81
N ALA A 51 2.72 -23.53 17.93
CA ALA A 51 3.83 -24.47 17.87
C ALA A 51 4.58 -24.34 16.53
N ARG A 52 5.91 -24.41 16.59
CA ARG A 52 6.74 -24.36 15.38
C ARG A 52 6.60 -25.69 14.61
N PRO A 53 6.42 -25.64 13.27
CA PRO A 53 6.43 -26.84 12.44
C PRO A 53 7.78 -27.58 12.50
N ASP A 54 7.74 -28.89 12.30
CA ASP A 54 8.91 -29.76 12.22
C ASP A 54 9.95 -29.23 11.19
N PRO A 55 11.25 -29.17 11.55
CA PRO A 55 12.29 -28.75 10.61
C PRO A 55 12.32 -29.55 9.30
N ALA A 56 12.10 -30.87 9.31
CA ALA A 56 12.16 -31.66 8.08
C ALA A 56 11.01 -31.30 7.13
N TYR A 57 9.81 -31.08 7.66
CA TYR A 57 8.67 -30.57 6.89
C TYR A 57 8.93 -29.18 6.28
N ARG A 58 9.58 -28.26 7.03
CA ARG A 58 9.97 -26.95 6.47
C ARG A 58 10.96 -27.12 5.31
N SER A 59 11.95 -27.99 5.47
CA SER A 59 12.92 -28.27 4.40
C SER A 59 12.27 -28.88 3.16
N SER A 60 11.27 -29.76 3.31
CA SER A 60 10.54 -30.30 2.15
C SER A 60 9.73 -29.22 1.42
N LEU A 61 9.09 -28.30 2.15
CA LEU A 61 8.37 -27.17 1.54
C LEU A 61 9.31 -26.21 0.81
N GLU A 62 10.48 -25.93 1.40
CA GLU A 62 11.47 -25.09 0.74
C GLU A 62 12.01 -25.74 -0.54
N ALA A 63 12.20 -27.06 -0.53
CA ALA A 63 12.60 -27.82 -1.70
C ALA A 63 11.53 -27.78 -2.80
N SER A 64 10.25 -28.01 -2.45
CA SER A 64 9.15 -27.96 -3.43
C SER A 64 8.98 -26.56 -4.01
N LEU A 65 8.99 -25.51 -3.19
CA LEU A 65 8.88 -24.14 -3.66
C LEU A 65 10.05 -23.70 -4.55
N ARG A 66 11.24 -24.25 -4.31
CA ARG A 66 12.40 -24.01 -5.18
C ARG A 66 12.22 -24.70 -6.53
N ALA A 67 11.71 -25.93 -6.54
CA ALA A 67 11.38 -26.65 -7.78
C ALA A 67 10.29 -25.92 -8.58
N ASP A 68 9.23 -25.46 -7.93
CA ASP A 68 8.14 -24.71 -8.57
C ASP A 68 8.62 -23.40 -9.19
N ARG A 69 9.47 -22.67 -8.47
CA ARG A 69 10.10 -21.44 -9.00
C ARG A 69 10.98 -21.71 -10.20
N SER A 70 11.75 -22.81 -10.19
CA SER A 70 12.53 -23.19 -11.38
C SER A 70 11.65 -23.61 -12.55
N SER A 71 10.53 -24.30 -12.29
CA SER A 71 9.58 -24.69 -13.35
C SER A 71 8.83 -23.50 -13.93
N SER A 72 8.55 -22.48 -13.11
CA SER A 72 7.84 -21.26 -13.51
C SER A 72 8.74 -20.19 -14.12
N ALA A 73 10.06 -20.40 -14.11
CA ALA A 73 11.01 -19.45 -14.69
C ALA A 73 10.94 -19.43 -16.23
N GLU A 74 10.46 -20.51 -16.84
CA GLU A 74 10.21 -20.58 -18.27
C GLU A 74 8.97 -19.73 -18.62
N PRO A 75 9.13 -18.65 -19.43
CA PRO A 75 7.99 -17.87 -19.87
C PRO A 75 7.09 -18.73 -20.75
N LEU A 76 5.82 -18.83 -20.35
CA LEU A 76 4.81 -19.47 -21.17
C LEU A 76 4.74 -18.75 -22.53
N PRO A 77 4.69 -19.48 -23.65
CA PRO A 77 4.51 -18.86 -24.95
C PRO A 77 3.23 -18.02 -24.92
N ALA A 78 3.30 -16.81 -25.48
CA ALA A 78 2.11 -15.98 -25.66
C ALA A 78 1.04 -16.82 -26.33
N ARG A 79 -0.13 -16.92 -25.71
CA ARG A 79 -1.26 -17.69 -26.25
C ARG A 79 -1.83 -16.94 -27.45
N THR A 80 -1.16 -17.03 -28.59
CA THR A 80 -1.62 -16.49 -29.87
C THR A 80 -2.54 -17.52 -30.52
N GLY A 81 -3.83 -17.40 -30.25
CA GLY A 81 -4.84 -18.19 -30.94
C GLY A 81 -6.09 -18.38 -30.10
N ALA A 82 -7.25 -18.09 -30.69
CA ALA A 82 -8.57 -18.34 -30.14
C ALA A 82 -8.94 -19.84 -30.09
N ALA A 83 -7.95 -20.73 -30.05
CA ALA A 83 -8.15 -22.17 -29.96
C ALA A 83 -7.48 -22.68 -28.68
N ALA A 84 -8.06 -22.32 -27.55
CA ALA A 84 -7.95 -23.19 -26.39
C ALA A 84 -8.61 -24.52 -26.79
N THR A 85 -7.85 -25.60 -26.88
CA THR A 85 -8.44 -26.93 -27.02
C THR A 85 -9.16 -27.23 -25.72
N PHE A 86 -10.47 -27.02 -25.70
CA PHE A 86 -11.31 -27.41 -24.59
C PHE A 86 -11.47 -28.93 -24.59
N PRO A 87 -11.51 -29.59 -23.42
CA PRO A 87 -11.80 -31.01 -23.35
C PRO A 87 -13.14 -31.32 -24.04
N THR A 88 -13.22 -32.46 -24.72
CA THR A 88 -14.44 -32.94 -25.37
C THR A 88 -15.63 -32.90 -24.41
N GLU A 89 -16.68 -32.24 -24.87
CA GLU A 89 -17.88 -31.92 -24.09
C GLU A 89 -18.67 -33.16 -23.69
N ALA A 90 -19.17 -33.18 -22.45
CA ALA A 90 -19.98 -34.30 -21.94
C ALA A 90 -21.37 -34.35 -22.64
N PRO A 91 -21.96 -35.54 -22.84
CA PRO A 91 -23.25 -35.68 -23.52
C PRO A 91 -24.36 -34.85 -22.86
N GLY A 92 -25.12 -34.10 -23.68
CA GLY A 92 -26.28 -33.32 -23.23
C GLY A 92 -26.03 -31.84 -22.94
N ARG A 93 -24.82 -31.31 -23.21
CA ARG A 93 -24.56 -29.87 -23.16
C ARG A 93 -24.53 -29.23 -24.56
N PRO A 94 -25.09 -28.02 -24.72
CA PRO A 94 -25.02 -27.29 -25.98
C PRO A 94 -23.58 -26.79 -26.21
N PRO A 95 -23.07 -26.84 -27.46
CA PRO A 95 -21.69 -26.48 -27.75
C PRO A 95 -21.40 -25.02 -27.38
N ILE A 96 -20.43 -24.82 -26.51
CA ILE A 96 -19.91 -23.49 -26.19
C ILE A 96 -18.93 -23.07 -27.30
N PRO A 97 -19.13 -21.91 -27.96
CA PRO A 97 -18.19 -21.42 -28.96
C PRO A 97 -16.77 -21.31 -28.38
N GLY A 98 -15.81 -22.02 -28.98
CA GLY A 98 -14.42 -22.10 -28.50
C GLY A 98 -13.62 -20.80 -28.64
N ALA A 99 -14.18 -19.79 -29.30
CA ALA A 99 -13.57 -18.49 -29.50
C ALA A 99 -14.57 -17.37 -29.19
N PRO A 100 -14.13 -16.27 -28.57
CA PRO A 100 -14.95 -15.07 -28.46
C PRO A 100 -15.26 -14.51 -29.87
N PRO A 101 -16.36 -13.76 -30.03
CA PRO A 101 -16.66 -13.09 -31.29
C PRO A 101 -15.52 -12.13 -31.68
N PRO A 102 -15.27 -11.92 -32.98
CA PRO A 102 -14.24 -11.01 -33.43
C PRO A 102 -14.56 -9.58 -32.99
N PRO A 103 -13.54 -8.76 -32.64
CA PRO A 103 -13.76 -7.37 -32.29
C PRO A 103 -14.36 -6.61 -33.49
N PRO A 104 -15.20 -5.59 -33.24
CA PRO A 104 -15.75 -4.77 -34.31
C PRO A 104 -14.63 -4.06 -35.07
N ALA A 105 -14.75 -3.99 -36.40
CA ALA A 105 -13.82 -3.24 -37.23
C ALA A 105 -14.02 -1.74 -36.98
N LEU A 106 -13.07 -1.10 -36.28
CA LEU A 106 -13.07 0.35 -36.10
C LEU A 106 -12.43 0.99 -37.33
N ALA A 107 -13.09 2.00 -37.89
CA ALA A 107 -12.48 2.85 -38.90
C ALA A 107 -11.22 3.52 -38.33
N ARG A 108 -10.15 3.59 -39.12
CA ARG A 108 -8.92 4.25 -38.70
C ARG A 108 -9.21 5.74 -38.48
N ALA A 109 -8.99 6.23 -37.27
CA ALA A 109 -9.06 7.65 -36.99
C ALA A 109 -7.87 8.37 -37.63
N GLU A 110 -8.12 9.53 -38.22
CA GLU A 110 -7.06 10.44 -38.64
C GLU A 110 -6.25 10.89 -37.40
N PRO A 111 -4.90 10.90 -37.47
CA PRO A 111 -4.07 11.31 -36.35
C PRO A 111 -4.32 12.79 -36.01
N VAL A 112 -4.82 13.04 -34.81
CA VAL A 112 -4.94 14.41 -34.28
C VAL A 112 -3.58 14.84 -33.75
N PRO A 113 -2.96 15.90 -34.28
CA PRO A 113 -1.69 16.39 -33.76
C PRO A 113 -1.88 16.88 -32.33
N TRP A 114 -1.01 16.44 -31.42
CA TRP A 114 -0.99 16.95 -30.06
C TRP A 114 -0.51 18.41 -30.07
N VAL A 115 -1.41 19.35 -29.77
CA VAL A 115 -1.07 20.76 -29.55
C VAL A 115 -1.03 20.99 -28.05
N ALA A 116 0.14 21.25 -27.49
CA ALA A 116 0.27 21.68 -26.11
C ALA A 116 -0.55 22.97 -25.89
N PRO A 117 -1.34 23.09 -24.80
CA PRO A 117 -2.13 24.30 -24.56
C PRO A 117 -1.21 25.53 -24.47
N GLY A 118 -1.41 26.50 -25.39
CA GLY A 118 -0.76 27.80 -25.33
C GLY A 118 0.31 28.10 -26.40
N ILE A 119 0.58 27.19 -27.35
CA ILE A 119 1.52 27.50 -28.45
C ILE A 119 0.74 27.67 -29.77
N PRO A 120 0.73 28.88 -30.38
CA PRO A 120 0.18 29.06 -31.72
C PRO A 120 1.04 28.33 -32.75
N LEU A 121 0.41 27.49 -33.58
CA LEU A 121 1.06 26.78 -34.69
C LEU A 121 1.49 27.81 -35.75
N GLN A 122 2.80 28.02 -35.92
CA GLN A 122 3.30 28.65 -37.14
C GLN A 122 3.37 27.60 -38.26
N PRO A 123 2.80 27.87 -39.45
CA PRO A 123 2.94 26.96 -40.58
C PRO A 123 4.40 26.92 -41.04
N GLY A 124 4.99 25.72 -41.10
CA GLY A 124 6.17 25.47 -41.95
C GLY A 124 7.52 25.20 -41.29
N VAL A 125 7.60 24.84 -40.00
CA VAL A 125 8.89 24.44 -39.40
C VAL A 125 8.83 23.00 -38.89
N VAL A 126 9.34 22.07 -39.70
CA VAL A 126 9.88 20.81 -39.18
C VAL A 126 11.29 21.09 -38.69
N SER A 127 11.55 20.85 -37.41
CA SER A 127 12.92 20.85 -36.88
C SER A 127 13.17 19.56 -36.09
N PRO A 128 14.31 18.88 -36.32
CA PRO A 128 14.57 17.53 -35.84
C PRO A 128 15.11 17.54 -34.42
N GLY A 129 14.67 16.60 -33.60
CA GLY A 129 15.13 16.47 -32.22
C GLY A 129 14.53 15.23 -31.57
N GLU A 130 14.82 14.07 -32.14
CA GLU A 130 14.47 12.78 -31.55
C GLU A 130 15.43 12.48 -30.40
N THR A 131 15.08 12.94 -29.20
CA THR A 131 15.67 12.37 -28.00
C THR A 131 14.87 11.12 -27.67
N ALA A 132 15.44 9.97 -28.00
CA ALA A 132 14.86 8.68 -27.67
C ALA A 132 14.55 8.58 -26.16
N PRO A 133 13.40 8.03 -25.76
CA PRO A 133 13.13 7.78 -24.35
C PRO A 133 14.14 6.77 -23.77
N PRO A 134 14.49 6.87 -22.48
CA PRO A 134 15.41 5.94 -21.85
C PRO A 134 14.86 4.51 -21.93
N ALA A 135 15.74 3.56 -22.24
CA ALA A 135 15.39 2.15 -22.35
C ALA A 135 14.82 1.61 -21.02
N PRO A 136 13.79 0.76 -21.06
CA PRO A 136 13.28 0.08 -19.86
C PRO A 136 14.40 -0.74 -19.21
N GLY A 137 14.79 -0.38 -17.98
CA GLY A 137 15.87 -1.04 -17.23
C GLY A 137 16.95 -0.11 -16.69
N ALA A 138 16.92 1.19 -17.01
CA ALA A 138 17.79 2.17 -16.37
C ALA A 138 17.37 2.37 -14.89
N VAL A 139 18.04 1.68 -13.97
CA VAL A 139 17.92 1.91 -12.54
C VAL A 139 18.59 3.24 -12.17
N PRO A 140 17.92 4.14 -11.42
CA PRO A 140 18.58 5.31 -10.87
C PRO A 140 19.69 4.88 -9.91
N SER A 141 20.89 5.46 -10.04
CA SER A 141 21.97 5.22 -9.09
C SER A 141 21.56 5.73 -7.70
N LEU A 142 21.62 4.85 -6.70
CA LEU A 142 21.43 5.21 -5.30
C LEU A 142 22.67 5.99 -4.80
N PRO A 143 22.51 6.98 -3.90
CA PRO A 143 23.64 7.66 -3.28
C PRO A 143 24.50 6.67 -2.47
N THR A 144 25.81 6.81 -2.56
CA THR A 144 26.79 5.92 -1.89
C THR A 144 26.73 6.04 -0.36
N PRO A 145 27.05 4.97 0.39
CA PRO A 145 26.93 4.90 1.85
C PRO A 145 27.85 5.84 2.66
N ASP A 146 28.74 6.59 2.01
CA ASP A 146 29.75 7.43 2.68
C ASP A 146 29.16 8.63 3.46
N MET A 147 27.83 8.82 3.43
CA MET A 147 27.13 9.81 4.26
C MET A 147 26.94 9.38 5.73
N LEU A 148 27.24 8.13 6.07
CA LEU A 148 27.22 7.64 7.45
C LEU A 148 28.67 7.63 7.97
N GLY A 149 29.12 8.80 8.47
CA GLY A 149 30.44 8.92 9.10
C GLY A 149 30.70 7.86 10.17
N PRO A 150 31.98 7.61 10.54
CA PRO A 150 32.31 6.53 11.45
C PRO A 150 31.58 6.67 12.80
N PRO A 151 31.17 5.55 13.43
CA PRO A 151 30.45 5.59 14.69
C PRO A 151 31.31 6.29 15.75
N THR A 152 30.78 7.36 16.33
CA THR A 152 31.46 8.05 17.44
C THR A 152 31.36 7.17 18.69
N ALA A 153 32.50 6.85 19.28
CA ALA A 153 32.57 6.06 20.50
C ALA A 153 31.90 6.81 21.67
N PRO A 154 31.16 6.13 22.57
CA PRO A 154 30.58 6.76 23.74
C PRO A 154 31.68 7.22 24.72
N PRO A 155 31.46 8.33 25.47
CA PRO A 155 32.44 8.82 26.44
C PRO A 155 32.60 7.81 27.61
N PRO A 156 33.79 7.72 28.22
CA PRO A 156 34.00 6.83 29.36
C PRO A 156 33.17 7.28 30.56
N VAL A 157 32.42 6.34 31.15
CA VAL A 157 31.68 6.55 32.39
C VAL A 157 32.66 6.67 33.57
N PRO A 158 32.50 7.67 34.47
CA PRO A 158 33.34 7.76 35.67
C PRO A 158 33.07 6.54 36.56
N SER A 159 34.11 5.76 36.85
CA SER A 159 34.02 4.69 37.84
C SER A 159 33.80 5.30 39.22
N LEU A 160 32.66 5.00 39.85
CA LEU A 160 32.44 5.32 41.26
C LEU A 160 33.48 4.53 42.08
N ARG A 161 34.49 5.23 42.59
CA ARG A 161 35.38 4.70 43.63
C ARG A 161 34.55 4.48 44.88
N GLN A 162 34.34 3.23 45.27
CA GLN A 162 34.06 2.87 46.67
C GLN A 162 35.41 2.90 47.42
N PRO A 163 35.50 3.69 48.49
CA PRO A 163 35.42 3.11 49.83
C PRO A 163 34.31 3.71 50.71
#